data_AF-A0A923W7L4-F1
#
_entry.id   AF-A0A923W7L4-F1
#
_cell.length_a   1.000
_cell.length_b   1.000
_cell.length_c   1.000
_cell.angle_alpha   90.00
_cell.angle_beta   90.00
_cell.angle_gamma   90.00
#
_symmetry.space_group_name_H-M   'P 1'
#
loop_
_entity.id
_entity.type
_entity.pdbx_description
1 polymer ?
#
loop_
_entity_poly.entity_id
_entity_poly.type
_entity_poly.pdbx_seq_one_letter_code
_entity_poly.pdbx_strand_id
1 'polypeptide(L)'
;MFVQGADPVLSENSSLALPPPVIERLLREMEPLGEPVHDMSLQTVEFMAKAVSQRNSAAREQVSISIALNIFQGLLTLAFAALLIRKVRSLGKRSHELGVARDEILRLNQGLEARVRQRTAQLEAANQELGAFSYSVSHDLRAPLRSIDGFSHLLERLLAEQAGEQGRHYLNRIRIGVRHMGELIDGLLSLAQLSRDSLHIGPVDLADIARQLAQGCRESEP
;
A
#
# COMPACT_ATOMS: atom_id res chain seq x y z
N MET A 1 14.14 -80.65 -53.39
CA MET A 1 14.63 -81.40 -54.57
C MET A 1 14.66 -80.52 -55.81
N PHE A 2 13.53 -79.89 -56.20
CA PHE A 2 13.46 -78.98 -57.35
C PHE A 2 14.52 -77.85 -57.37
N VAL A 3 14.62 -77.05 -56.29
CA VAL A 3 15.60 -75.93 -56.20
C VAL A 3 17.04 -76.42 -56.39
N GLN A 4 17.42 -77.53 -55.75
CA GLN A 4 18.76 -78.14 -55.88
C GLN A 4 19.02 -78.72 -57.29
N GLY A 5 17.98 -79.15 -58.02
CA GLY A 5 18.10 -79.66 -59.39
C GLY A 5 18.11 -78.55 -60.46
N ALA A 6 17.53 -77.39 -60.17
CA ALA A 6 17.41 -76.25 -61.07
C ALA A 6 18.52 -75.19 -60.91
N ASP A 7 19.19 -75.16 -59.75
CA ASP A 7 20.29 -74.23 -59.41
C ASP A 7 21.44 -74.13 -60.45
N PRO A 8 21.96 -75.25 -61.02
CA PRO A 8 23.05 -75.16 -61.99
C PRO A 8 22.63 -74.57 -63.34
N VAL A 9 21.32 -74.48 -63.63
CA VAL A 9 20.79 -74.08 -64.94
C VAL A 9 20.10 -72.71 -64.92
N LEU A 10 19.54 -72.30 -63.78
CA LEU A 10 18.83 -71.01 -63.62
C LEU A 10 19.68 -69.91 -62.96
N SER A 11 20.96 -70.18 -62.68
CA SER A 11 21.88 -69.15 -62.17
C SER A 11 22.19 -68.08 -63.23
N GLU A 12 22.48 -66.84 -62.79
CA GLU A 12 22.75 -65.66 -63.64
C GLU A 12 23.86 -65.84 -64.70
N ASN A 13 24.65 -66.92 -64.62
CA ASN A 13 25.80 -67.22 -65.50
C ASN A 13 25.62 -68.46 -66.39
N SER A 14 24.40 -69.01 -66.54
CA SER A 14 24.18 -70.20 -67.37
C SER A 14 24.09 -69.82 -68.87
N SER A 15 24.98 -70.41 -69.69
CA SER A 15 25.00 -70.26 -71.16
C SER A 15 24.66 -71.56 -71.90
N LEU A 16 24.11 -72.55 -71.18
CA LEU A 16 23.74 -73.87 -71.74
C LEU A 16 22.26 -73.88 -72.16
N ALA A 17 22.00 -74.18 -73.43
CA ALA A 17 20.64 -74.50 -73.88
C ALA A 17 20.15 -75.76 -73.16
N LEU A 18 19.01 -75.68 -72.50
CA LEU A 18 18.42 -76.80 -71.78
C LEU A 18 18.13 -77.98 -72.75
N PRO A 19 18.70 -79.18 -72.53
CA PRO A 19 18.36 -80.34 -73.35
C PRO A 19 16.90 -80.75 -73.10
N PRO A 20 16.11 -81.13 -74.14
CA PRO A 20 14.69 -81.46 -74.03
C PRO A 20 14.27 -82.38 -72.86
N PRO A 21 14.99 -83.48 -72.54
CA PRO A 21 14.60 -84.35 -71.42
C PRO A 21 14.76 -83.70 -70.03
N VAL A 22 15.64 -82.69 -69.89
CA VAL A 22 15.78 -81.92 -68.65
C VAL A 22 14.65 -80.91 -68.51
N ILE A 23 14.22 -80.29 -69.62
CA ILE A 23 13.03 -79.41 -69.65
C ILE A 23 11.79 -80.21 -69.24
N GLU A 24 11.57 -81.39 -69.80
CA GLU A 24 10.40 -82.22 -69.45
C GLU A 24 10.40 -82.66 -67.99
N ARG A 25 11.57 -83.01 -67.43
CA ARG A 25 11.69 -83.37 -66.00
C ARG A 25 11.40 -82.17 -65.09
N LEU A 26 11.96 -81.00 -65.40
CA LEU A 26 11.70 -79.78 -64.63
C LEU A 26 10.25 -79.32 -64.75
N LEU A 27 9.65 -79.37 -65.94
CA LEU A 27 8.23 -79.05 -66.13
C LEU A 27 7.34 -79.98 -65.32
N ARG A 28 7.63 -81.29 -65.30
CA ARG A 28 6.89 -82.29 -64.50
C ARG A 28 7.06 -82.09 -62.99
N GLU A 29 8.22 -81.59 -62.54
CA GLU A 29 8.46 -81.23 -61.14
C GLU A 29 7.85 -79.86 -60.75
N MET A 30 7.68 -78.95 -61.71
CA MET A 30 7.03 -77.64 -61.52
C MET A 30 5.51 -77.70 -61.55
N GLU A 31 4.93 -78.62 -62.33
CA GLU A 31 3.49 -78.79 -62.48
C GLU A 31 2.74 -78.88 -61.13
N PRO A 32 3.18 -79.67 -60.13
CA PRO A 32 2.53 -79.71 -58.82
C PRO A 32 2.85 -78.50 -57.91
N LEU A 33 3.81 -77.64 -58.28
CA LEU A 33 4.22 -76.46 -57.49
C LEU A 33 3.40 -75.20 -57.83
N GLY A 34 2.68 -75.18 -58.96
CA GLY A 34 1.88 -74.03 -59.39
C GLY A 34 0.82 -73.62 -58.36
N GLU A 35 -0.01 -74.57 -57.92
CA GLU A 35 -1.06 -74.36 -56.92
C GLU A 35 -0.50 -73.89 -55.56
N PRO A 36 0.48 -74.57 -54.93
CA PRO A 36 1.07 -74.12 -53.66
C PRO A 36 1.72 -72.73 -53.73
N VAL A 37 2.42 -72.41 -54.83
CA VAL A 37 3.06 -71.09 -54.99
C VAL A 37 1.99 -70.01 -55.22
N HIS A 38 0.95 -70.31 -56.00
CA HIS A 38 -0.18 -69.41 -56.18
C HIS A 38 -0.90 -69.15 -54.85
N ASP A 39 -1.24 -70.19 -54.10
CA ASP A 39 -1.87 -70.09 -52.78
C ASP A 39 -1.01 -69.33 -51.78
N MET A 40 0.30 -69.61 -51.73
CA MET A 40 1.22 -68.90 -50.87
C MET A 40 1.31 -67.42 -51.26
N SER A 41 1.30 -67.11 -52.56
CA SER A 41 1.29 -65.72 -53.04
C SER A 41 0.01 -65.00 -52.64
N LEU A 42 -1.16 -65.65 -52.78
CA LEU A 42 -2.45 -65.12 -52.35
C LEU A 42 -2.51 -64.91 -50.84
N GLN A 43 -2.06 -65.88 -50.05
CA GLN A 43 -2.00 -65.79 -48.59
C GLN A 43 -1.05 -64.67 -48.13
N THR A 44 0.10 -64.51 -48.81
CA THR A 44 1.04 -63.43 -48.51
C THR A 44 0.43 -62.06 -48.80
N VAL A 45 -0.25 -61.92 -49.95
CA VAL A 45 -0.97 -60.69 -50.30
C VAL A 45 -2.10 -60.40 -49.30
N GLU A 46 -2.85 -61.41 -48.89
CA GLU A 46 -3.94 -61.25 -47.92
C GLU A 46 -3.42 -60.88 -46.53
N PHE A 47 -2.33 -61.51 -46.08
CA PHE A 47 -1.67 -61.17 -44.82
C PHE A 47 -1.16 -59.72 -44.83
N MET A 48 -0.49 -59.31 -45.90
CA MET A 48 -0.01 -57.93 -46.06
C MET A 48 -1.18 -56.94 -46.11
N ALA A 49 -2.26 -57.26 -46.82
CA ALA A 49 -3.45 -56.43 -46.88
C ALA A 49 -4.10 -56.25 -45.49
N LYS A 50 -4.20 -57.34 -44.70
CA LYS A 50 -4.71 -57.30 -43.32
C LYS A 50 -3.79 -56.49 -42.40
N ALA A 51 -2.48 -56.71 -42.46
CA ALA A 51 -1.50 -55.99 -41.64
C ALA A 51 -1.48 -54.48 -41.94
N VAL A 52 -1.54 -54.11 -43.22
CA VAL A 52 -1.63 -52.69 -43.64
C VAL A 52 -2.97 -52.10 -43.21
N SER A 53 -4.08 -52.81 -43.41
CA SER A 53 -5.41 -52.35 -42.99
C SER A 53 -5.48 -52.09 -41.48
N GLN A 54 -4.95 -53.00 -40.67
CA GLN A 54 -4.87 -52.87 -39.21
C GLN A 54 -4.00 -51.70 -38.77
N ARG A 55 -2.84 -51.50 -39.41
CA ARG A 55 -1.96 -50.36 -39.12
C ARG A 55 -2.60 -49.04 -39.54
N ASN A 56 -3.33 -49.03 -40.65
CA ASN A 56 -4.03 -47.85 -41.17
C ASN A 56 -5.21 -47.47 -40.28
N SER A 57 -5.96 -48.43 -39.73
CA SER A 57 -7.04 -48.15 -38.77
C SER A 57 -6.50 -47.58 -37.46
N ALA A 58 -5.43 -48.16 -36.90
CA ALA A 58 -4.79 -47.65 -35.69
C ALA A 58 -4.21 -46.23 -35.88
N ALA A 59 -3.58 -45.96 -37.03
CA ALA A 59 -3.06 -44.64 -37.37
C ALA A 59 -4.19 -43.58 -37.46
N ARG A 60 -5.34 -43.93 -38.03
CA ARG A 60 -6.50 -43.02 -38.10
C ARG A 60 -7.06 -42.68 -36.71
N GLU A 61 -7.12 -43.65 -35.81
CA GLU A 61 -7.55 -43.43 -34.43
C GLU A 61 -6.58 -42.48 -33.69
N GLN A 62 -5.27 -42.71 -33.84
CA GLN A 62 -4.24 -41.85 -33.26
C GLN A 62 -4.30 -40.40 -33.77
N VAL A 63 -4.53 -40.21 -35.07
CA VAL A 63 -4.68 -38.87 -35.66
C VAL A 63 -5.88 -38.12 -35.06
N SER A 64 -7.01 -38.79 -34.88
CA SER A 64 -8.21 -38.19 -34.28
C SER A 64 -7.95 -37.70 -32.85
N ILE A 65 -7.31 -38.53 -32.03
CA ILE A 65 -6.95 -38.18 -30.64
C ILE A 65 -6.01 -36.97 -30.62
N SER A 66 -4.99 -36.95 -31.49
CA SER A 66 -4.04 -35.83 -31.56
C SER A 66 -4.72 -34.52 -31.97
N ILE A 67 -5.66 -34.56 -32.93
CA ILE A 67 -6.41 -33.37 -33.35
C ILE A 67 -7.26 -32.86 -32.19
N ALA A 68 -8.01 -33.74 -31.52
CA ALA A 68 -8.84 -33.37 -30.38
C ALA A 68 -8.02 -32.73 -29.24
N LEU A 69 -6.85 -33.30 -28.93
CA LEU A 69 -5.95 -32.77 -27.90
C LEU A 69 -5.38 -31.40 -28.27
N ASN A 70 -4.95 -31.21 -29.52
CA ASN A 70 -4.44 -29.91 -30.00
C ASN A 70 -5.52 -28.83 -29.98
N ILE A 71 -6.75 -29.16 -30.38
CA ILE A 71 -7.89 -28.24 -30.28
C ILE A 71 -8.12 -27.87 -28.81
N PHE A 72 -8.17 -28.86 -27.91
CA PHE A 72 -8.36 -28.63 -26.48
C PHE A 72 -7.25 -27.74 -25.89
N GLN A 73 -5.98 -28.03 -26.20
CA GLN A 73 -4.84 -27.24 -25.74
C GLN A 73 -4.88 -25.81 -26.29
N GLY A 74 -5.29 -25.62 -27.56
CA GLY A 74 -5.46 -24.30 -28.15
C GLY A 74 -6.55 -23.48 -27.45
N LEU A 75 -7.70 -24.10 -27.17
CA LEU A 75 -8.79 -23.47 -26.41
C LEU A 75 -8.36 -23.10 -25.00
N LEU A 76 -7.66 -24.01 -24.30
CA LEU A 76 -7.14 -23.75 -22.96
C LEU A 76 -6.14 -22.58 -22.96
N THR A 77 -5.23 -22.56 -23.94
CA THR A 77 -4.24 -21.49 -24.11
C THR A 77 -4.91 -20.14 -24.35
N LEU A 78 -5.92 -20.09 -25.23
CA LEU A 78 -6.70 -18.88 -25.51
C LEU A 78 -7.48 -18.40 -24.29
N ALA A 79 -8.12 -19.31 -23.56
CA ALA A 79 -8.84 -18.98 -22.33
C ALA A 79 -7.91 -18.40 -21.26
N PHE A 80 -6.74 -19.02 -21.07
CA PHE A 80 -5.73 -18.54 -20.13
C PHE A 80 -5.19 -17.15 -20.53
N ALA A 81 -4.86 -16.95 -21.81
CA ALA A 81 -4.42 -15.66 -22.32
C ALA A 81 -5.48 -14.57 -22.10
N ALA A 82 -6.76 -14.87 -22.36
CA ALA A 82 -7.86 -13.94 -22.13
C ALA A 82 -8.00 -13.55 -20.65
N LEU A 83 -7.86 -14.52 -19.73
CA LEU A 83 -7.88 -14.27 -18.28
C LEU A 83 -6.71 -13.39 -17.84
N LEU A 84 -5.49 -13.66 -18.33
CA LEU A 84 -4.31 -12.85 -18.03
C LEU A 84 -4.48 -11.41 -18.52
N ILE A 85 -4.95 -11.22 -19.76
CA ILE A 85 -5.21 -9.89 -20.32
C ILE A 85 -6.26 -9.15 -19.46
N ARG A 86 -7.34 -9.83 -19.06
CA ARG A 86 -8.37 -9.24 -18.20
C ARG A 86 -7.80 -8.84 -16.83
N LYS A 87 -6.94 -9.69 -16.23
CA LYS A 87 -6.33 -9.43 -14.92
C LYS A 87 -5.33 -8.27 -14.98
N VAL A 88 -4.45 -8.23 -15.99
CA VAL A 88 -3.48 -7.15 -16.21
C VAL A 88 -4.19 -5.82 -16.41
N ARG A 89 -5.24 -5.78 -17.25
CA ARG A 89 -6.06 -4.58 -17.44
C ARG A 89 -6.72 -4.12 -16.15
N SER A 90 -7.22 -5.03 -15.33
CA SER A 90 -7.82 -4.70 -14.03
C SER A 90 -6.81 -4.15 -13.04
N LEU A 91 -5.58 -4.70 -13.01
CA LEU A 91 -4.51 -4.20 -12.14
C LEU A 91 -4.04 -2.81 -12.59
N GLY A 92 -3.91 -2.58 -13.90
CA GLY A 92 -3.56 -1.26 -14.44
C GLY A 92 -4.56 -0.18 -14.04
N LYS A 93 -5.87 -0.46 -14.12
CA LYS A 93 -6.92 0.47 -13.67
C LYS A 93 -6.80 0.80 -12.19
N ARG A 94 -6.68 -0.22 -11.33
CA ARG A 94 -6.53 -0.03 -9.88
C ARG A 94 -5.27 0.76 -9.53
N SER A 95 -4.15 0.48 -10.21
CA SER A 95 -2.90 1.22 -10.01
C SER A 95 -3.04 2.70 -10.39
N HIS A 96 -3.77 2.99 -11.46
CA HIS A 96 -4.04 4.36 -11.87
C HIS A 96 -4.98 5.09 -10.89
N GLU A 97 -6.08 4.45 -10.49
CA GLU A 97 -7.03 4.98 -9.49
C GLU A 97 -6.32 5.28 -8.16
N LEU A 98 -5.46 4.37 -7.68
CA LEU A 98 -4.65 4.59 -6.48
C LEU A 98 -3.66 5.74 -6.65
N GLY A 99 -3.06 5.89 -7.84
CA GLY A 99 -2.16 7.01 -8.15
C GLY A 99 -2.89 8.35 -8.05
N VAL A 100 -4.05 8.48 -8.72
CA VAL A 100 -4.86 9.70 -8.70
C VAL A 100 -5.33 10.04 -7.28
N ALA A 101 -5.84 9.06 -6.54
CA ALA A 101 -6.28 9.27 -5.15
C ALA A 101 -5.12 9.69 -4.24
N ARG A 102 -3.94 9.11 -4.42
CA ARG A 102 -2.73 9.49 -3.68
C ARG A 102 -2.32 10.93 -3.96
N ASP A 103 -2.32 11.34 -5.22
CA ASP A 103 -1.97 12.72 -5.61
C ASP A 103 -2.99 13.73 -5.05
N GLU A 104 -4.27 13.38 -5.03
CA GLU A 104 -5.30 14.20 -4.41
C GLU A 104 -5.09 14.37 -2.90
N ILE A 105 -4.79 13.28 -2.17
CA ILE A 105 -4.46 13.33 -0.74
C ILE A 105 -3.23 14.22 -0.50
N LEU A 106 -2.18 14.09 -1.29
CA LEU A 106 -0.98 14.92 -1.16
C LEU A 106 -1.31 16.41 -1.37
N ARG A 107 -2.10 16.73 -2.39
CA ARG A 107 -2.53 18.11 -2.65
C ARG A 107 -3.38 18.68 -1.51
N LEU A 108 -4.31 17.88 -0.98
CA LEU A 108 -5.14 18.26 0.15
C LEU A 108 -4.31 18.48 1.41
N ASN A 109 -3.36 17.59 1.70
CA ASN A 109 -2.45 17.72 2.84
C ASN A 109 -1.61 18.99 2.75
N GLN A 110 -1.01 19.28 1.59
CA GLN A 110 -0.25 20.52 1.39
C GLN A 110 -1.11 21.77 1.63
N GLY A 111 -2.35 21.78 1.12
CA GLY A 111 -3.28 22.89 1.35
C GLY A 111 -3.77 22.99 2.80
N LEU A 112 -3.89 21.87 3.51
CA LEU A 112 -4.24 21.85 4.93
C LEU A 112 -3.07 22.37 5.78
N GLU A 113 -1.85 21.89 5.54
CA GLU A 113 -0.65 22.36 6.23
C GLU A 113 -0.42 23.86 6.03
N ALA A 114 -0.61 24.37 4.80
CA ALA A 114 -0.51 25.81 4.54
C ALA A 114 -1.53 26.61 5.35
N ARG A 115 -2.79 26.14 5.42
CA ARG A 115 -3.82 26.76 6.24
C ARG A 115 -3.52 26.69 7.73
N VAL A 116 -3.02 25.55 8.21
CA VAL A 116 -2.59 25.39 9.61
C VAL A 116 -1.49 26.40 9.92
N ARG A 117 -0.41 26.44 9.13
CA ARG A 117 0.68 27.42 9.32
C ARG A 117 0.18 28.86 9.32
N GLN A 118 -0.69 29.22 8.37
CA GLN A 118 -1.27 30.56 8.30
C GLN A 118 -2.10 30.89 9.55
N ARG A 119 -2.96 29.97 10.01
CA ARG A 119 -3.79 30.18 11.20
C ARG A 119 -2.98 30.21 12.48
N THR A 120 -1.96 29.35 12.60
CA THR A 120 -1.02 29.38 13.72
C THR A 120 -0.29 30.72 13.78
N ALA A 121 0.24 31.21 12.67
CA ALA A 121 0.89 32.53 12.61
C ALA A 121 -0.07 33.67 12.98
N GLN A 122 -1.33 33.62 12.52
CA GLN A 122 -2.36 34.60 12.91
C GLN A 122 -2.68 34.56 14.40
N LEU A 123 -2.80 33.36 14.99
CA LEU A 123 -3.04 33.19 16.43
C LEU A 123 -1.86 33.69 17.24
N GLU A 124 -0.63 33.36 16.84
CA GLU A 124 0.59 33.85 17.50
C GLU A 124 0.67 35.38 17.47
N ALA A 125 0.41 35.99 16.31
CA ALA A 125 0.40 37.44 16.17
C ALA A 125 -0.69 38.09 17.04
N ALA A 126 -1.93 37.59 17.00
CA ALA A 126 -3.03 38.10 17.82
C ALA A 126 -2.75 37.95 19.33
N ASN A 127 -2.10 36.85 19.72
CA ASN A 127 -1.72 36.60 21.11
C ASN A 127 -0.61 37.56 21.58
N GLN A 128 0.38 37.84 20.72
CA GLN A 128 1.42 38.85 21.00
C GLN A 128 0.83 40.25 21.13
N GLU A 129 -0.10 40.61 20.24
CA GLU A 129 -0.82 41.89 20.25
C GLU A 129 -1.65 42.04 21.53
N LEU A 130 -2.43 41.01 21.89
CA LEU A 130 -3.20 40.99 23.14
C LEU A 130 -2.29 41.20 24.35
N GLY A 131 -1.14 40.51 24.38
CA GLY A 131 -0.20 40.69 25.46
C GLY A 131 0.38 42.11 25.53
N ALA A 132 0.57 42.78 24.38
CA ALA A 132 1.17 44.12 24.33
C ALA A 132 0.14 45.15 24.77
N PHE A 133 -1.10 44.97 24.33
CA PHE A 133 -2.25 45.75 24.77
C PHE A 133 -2.47 45.63 26.28
N SER A 134 -2.53 44.41 26.81
CA SER A 134 -2.67 44.17 28.25
C SER A 134 -1.54 44.83 29.04
N TYR A 135 -0.29 44.76 28.57
CA TYR A 135 0.84 45.42 29.22
C TYR A 135 0.68 46.95 29.25
N SER A 136 0.35 47.57 28.12
CA SER A 136 0.16 49.02 28.02
C SER A 136 -0.98 49.50 28.92
N VAL A 137 -2.15 48.87 28.84
CA VAL A 137 -3.32 49.25 29.64
C VAL A 137 -3.05 49.06 31.13
N SER A 138 -2.44 47.95 31.54
CA SER A 138 -2.08 47.71 32.93
C SER A 138 -1.13 48.78 33.48
N HIS A 139 -0.12 49.18 32.70
CA HIS A 139 0.80 50.27 33.08
C HIS A 139 0.05 51.60 33.25
N ASP A 140 -0.79 51.95 32.27
CA ASP A 140 -1.48 53.23 32.23
C ASP A 140 -2.57 53.35 33.30
N LEU A 141 -3.17 52.24 33.72
CA LEU A 141 -4.12 52.20 34.84
C LEU A 141 -3.43 52.23 36.21
N ARG A 142 -2.17 51.80 36.32
CA ARG A 142 -1.46 51.74 37.61
C ARG A 142 -1.11 53.12 38.15
N ALA A 143 -0.86 54.11 37.29
CA ALA A 143 -0.57 55.48 37.70
C ALA A 143 -1.77 56.21 38.35
N PRO A 144 -2.98 56.23 37.74
CA PRO A 144 -4.15 56.83 38.37
C PRO A 144 -4.59 56.07 39.62
N LEU A 145 -4.51 54.73 39.66
CA LEU A 145 -4.83 53.96 40.88
C LEU A 145 -3.91 54.30 42.05
N ARG A 146 -2.59 54.40 41.82
CA ARG A 146 -1.64 54.87 42.84
C ARG A 146 -1.96 56.28 43.33
N SER A 147 -2.38 57.16 42.43
CA SER A 147 -2.77 58.53 42.79
C SER A 147 -4.02 58.55 43.66
N ILE A 148 -5.04 57.75 43.32
CA ILE A 148 -6.28 57.64 44.11
C ILE A 148 -5.98 57.06 45.49
N ASP A 149 -5.16 56.01 45.61
CA ASP A 149 -4.77 55.45 46.90
C ASP A 149 -3.98 56.48 47.74
N GLY A 150 -3.02 57.17 47.14
CA GLY A 150 -2.24 58.22 47.81
C GLY A 150 -3.08 59.39 48.32
N PHE A 151 -4.01 59.91 47.50
CA PHE A 151 -4.94 60.96 47.93
C PHE A 151 -5.93 60.45 48.99
N SER A 152 -6.40 59.22 48.87
CA SER A 152 -7.28 58.60 49.89
C SER A 152 -6.56 58.48 51.24
N HIS A 153 -5.27 58.12 51.23
CA HIS A 153 -4.43 58.09 52.42
C HIS A 153 -4.18 59.49 53.00
N LEU A 154 -3.95 60.48 52.15
CA LEU A 154 -3.77 61.86 52.60
C LEU A 154 -5.05 62.40 53.25
N LEU A 155 -6.21 62.16 52.63
CA LEU A 155 -7.52 62.54 53.18
C LEU A 155 -7.80 61.84 54.51
N GLU A 156 -7.49 60.55 54.62
CA GLU A 156 -7.62 59.80 55.87
C GLU A 156 -6.78 60.41 56.99
N ARG A 157 -5.55 60.88 56.70
CA ARG A 157 -4.67 61.53 57.69
C ARG A 157 -5.11 62.95 58.05
N LEU A 158 -5.55 63.74 57.06
CA LEU A 158 -5.89 65.16 57.27
C LEU A 158 -7.28 65.36 57.89
N LEU A 159 -8.23 64.47 57.60
CA LEU A 159 -9.64 64.62 57.98
C LEU A 159 -10.11 63.50 58.92
N ALA A 160 -9.21 62.70 59.49
CA ALA A 160 -9.56 61.51 60.27
C ALA A 160 -10.61 61.78 61.37
N GLU A 161 -10.48 62.90 62.07
CA GLU A 161 -11.37 63.28 63.18
C GLU A 161 -12.62 64.05 62.71
N GLN A 162 -12.54 64.74 61.57
CA GLN A 162 -13.61 65.60 61.03
C GLN A 162 -14.53 64.86 60.05
N ALA A 163 -14.05 63.78 59.43
CA ALA A 163 -14.80 63.00 58.44
C ALA A 163 -15.91 62.13 59.06
N GLY A 164 -15.91 61.96 60.39
CA GLY A 164 -16.82 61.08 61.10
C GLY A 164 -16.68 59.60 60.68
N GLU A 165 -17.55 58.75 61.21
CA GLU A 165 -17.55 57.31 60.92
C GLU A 165 -17.87 57.01 59.44
N GLN A 166 -18.77 57.80 58.85
CA GLN A 166 -19.24 57.60 57.48
C GLN A 166 -18.18 57.98 56.43
N GLY A 167 -17.41 59.06 56.66
CA GLY A 167 -16.30 59.44 55.78
C GLY A 167 -15.15 58.43 55.82
N ARG A 168 -14.81 57.92 57.01
CA ARG A 168 -13.85 56.80 57.17
C ARG A 168 -14.31 55.55 56.43
N HIS A 169 -15.60 55.20 56.52
CA HIS A 169 -16.15 54.06 55.80
C HIS A 169 -16.01 54.20 54.28
N TYR A 170 -16.30 55.38 53.70
CA TYR A 170 -16.14 55.59 52.26
C TYR A 170 -14.67 55.57 51.81
N LEU A 171 -13.76 56.21 52.54
CA LEU A 171 -12.32 56.17 52.25
C LEU A 171 -11.79 54.74 52.28
N ASN A 172 -12.20 53.94 53.27
CA ASN A 172 -11.82 52.53 53.34
C ASN A 172 -12.35 51.75 52.12
N ARG A 173 -13.60 51.97 51.70
CA ARG A 173 -14.15 51.32 50.50
C ARG A 173 -13.41 51.70 49.22
N ILE A 174 -13.02 52.97 49.06
CA ILE A 174 -12.22 53.43 47.91
C ILE A 174 -10.88 52.70 47.88
N ARG A 175 -10.19 52.63 49.03
CA ARG A 175 -8.89 51.95 49.14
C ARG A 175 -8.97 50.45 48.85
N ILE A 176 -10.01 49.77 49.37
CA ILE A 176 -10.27 48.35 49.04
C ILE A 176 -10.50 48.18 47.53
N GLY A 177 -11.31 49.05 46.91
CA GLY A 177 -11.58 49.01 45.48
C GLY A 177 -10.32 49.22 44.63
N VAL A 178 -9.49 50.19 44.98
CA VAL A 178 -8.22 50.46 44.29
C VAL A 178 -7.25 49.29 44.41
N ARG A 179 -7.13 48.68 45.59
CA ARG A 179 -6.30 47.49 45.80
C ARG A 179 -6.77 46.32 44.95
N HIS A 180 -8.08 46.05 44.97
CA HIS A 180 -8.66 44.96 44.18
C HIS A 180 -8.45 45.17 42.67
N MET A 181 -8.58 46.42 42.18
CA MET A 181 -8.26 46.73 40.79
C MET A 181 -6.79 46.48 40.46
N GLY A 182 -5.88 46.78 41.39
CA GLY A 182 -4.45 46.46 41.25
C GLY A 182 -4.21 44.95 41.09
N GLU A 183 -4.81 44.14 41.96
CA GLU A 183 -4.72 42.67 41.90
C GLU A 183 -5.24 42.09 40.58
N LEU A 184 -6.38 42.59 40.08
CA LEU A 184 -6.94 42.17 38.79
C LEU A 184 -6.02 42.53 37.62
N ILE A 185 -5.43 43.73 37.64
CA ILE A 185 -4.48 44.20 36.63
C ILE A 185 -3.22 43.31 36.61
N ASP A 186 -2.69 42.96 37.78
CA ASP A 186 -1.50 42.11 37.91
C ASP A 186 -1.81 40.66 37.48
N GLY A 187 -3.00 40.14 37.80
CA GLY A 187 -3.47 38.84 37.33
C GLY A 187 -3.63 38.78 35.81
N LEU A 188 -4.20 39.82 35.20
CA LEU A 188 -4.35 39.92 33.74
C LEU A 188 -2.99 39.99 33.04
N LEU A 189 -2.02 40.71 33.62
CA LEU A 189 -0.66 40.81 33.11
C LEU A 189 0.05 39.46 33.16
N SER A 190 -0.09 38.74 34.27
CA SER A 190 0.51 37.42 34.47
C SER A 190 -0.03 36.40 33.46
N LEU A 191 -1.36 36.41 33.22
CA LEU A 191 -1.99 35.56 32.22
C LEU A 191 -1.49 35.89 30.80
N ALA A 192 -1.36 37.17 30.47
CA ALA A 192 -0.84 37.62 29.18
C ALA A 192 0.64 37.24 28.97
N GLN A 193 1.45 37.22 30.03
CA GLN A 193 2.85 36.78 29.99
C GLN A 193 2.98 35.26 29.83
N LEU A 194 2.19 34.48 30.57
CA LEU A 194 2.13 33.01 30.44
C LEU A 194 1.79 32.57 29.01
N SER A 195 1.02 33.36 28.28
CA SER A 195 0.67 33.10 26.88
C SER A 195 1.84 33.32 25.90
N ARG A 196 2.89 34.06 26.29
CA ARG A 196 4.08 34.32 25.45
C ARG A 196 5.21 33.33 25.69
N ASP A 197 5.29 32.76 26.89
CA ASP A 197 6.40 31.86 27.23
C ASP A 197 6.20 30.48 26.62
N SER A 198 7.21 30.03 25.88
CA SER A 198 7.30 28.65 25.42
C SER A 198 7.41 27.69 26.60
N LEU A 199 6.49 26.74 26.71
CA LEU A 199 6.48 25.73 27.76
C LEU A 199 7.74 24.86 27.68
N HIS A 200 8.63 24.97 28.68
CA HIS A 200 9.83 24.14 28.79
C HIS A 200 9.50 22.87 29.57
N ILE A 201 9.36 21.74 28.87
CA ILE A 201 9.12 20.43 29.49
C ILE A 201 10.46 19.79 29.83
N GLY A 202 10.68 19.49 31.11
CA GLY A 202 11.89 18.83 31.60
C GLY A 202 11.67 18.16 32.97
N PRO A 203 12.63 17.34 33.43
CA PRO A 203 12.58 16.78 34.78
C PRO A 203 12.69 17.90 35.81
N VAL A 204 11.84 17.85 36.84
CA VAL A 204 11.77 18.87 37.90
C VAL A 204 11.88 18.18 39.27
N ASP A 205 12.72 18.73 40.15
CA ASP A 205 12.82 18.26 41.55
C ASP A 205 11.70 18.90 42.39
N LEU A 206 10.66 18.11 42.64
CA LEU A 206 9.51 18.54 43.45
C LEU A 206 9.88 18.77 44.93
N ALA A 207 10.90 18.08 45.46
CA ALA A 207 11.34 18.27 46.84
C ALA A 207 12.04 19.62 47.00
N ASP A 208 12.78 20.06 45.98
CA ASP A 208 13.40 21.38 45.99
C ASP A 208 12.37 22.50 45.92
N ILE A 209 11.38 22.39 45.02
CA ILE A 209 10.27 23.35 44.92
C ILE A 209 9.50 23.44 46.24
N ALA A 210 9.18 22.30 46.85
CA ALA A 210 8.46 22.28 48.12
C ALA A 210 9.25 22.99 49.25
N ARG A 211 10.58 22.82 49.30
CA ARG A 211 11.43 23.53 50.26
C ARG A 211 11.47 25.03 50.01
N GLN A 212 11.61 25.46 48.76
CA GLN A 212 11.61 26.87 48.39
C GLN A 212 10.30 27.56 48.78
N LEU A 213 9.15 26.95 48.48
CA LEU A 213 7.83 27.45 48.86
C LEU A 213 7.65 27.52 50.38
N ALA A 214 8.03 26.46 51.10
CA ALA A 214 7.95 26.41 52.56
C ALA A 214 8.86 27.43 53.24
N GLN A 215 9.95 27.83 52.59
CA GLN A 215 10.84 28.89 53.08
C GLN A 215 10.22 30.28 52.84
N GLY A 216 9.70 30.55 51.63
CA GLY A 216 9.02 31.81 51.32
C GLY A 216 7.78 32.08 52.18
N CYS A 217 6.99 31.05 52.51
CA CYS A 217 5.86 31.19 53.45
C CYS A 217 6.32 31.56 54.87
N ARG A 218 7.43 30.98 55.35
CA ARG A 218 8.00 31.30 56.67
C ARG A 218 8.57 32.71 56.77
N GLU A 219 8.97 33.30 55.64
CA GLU A 219 9.46 34.69 55.58
C GLU A 219 8.31 35.71 55.47
N SER A 220 7.12 35.28 55.01
CA SER A 220 5.96 36.16 54.78
C SER A 220 4.96 36.18 55.94
N GLU A 221 5.03 35.21 56.86
CA GLU A 221 4.29 35.19 58.13
C GLU A 221 5.28 35.31 59.31
N PRO A 222 5.46 36.49 59.93
CA PRO A 222 6.17 36.62 61.19
C PRO A 222 5.38 36.05 62.38
#